data_AF-A0A350SXN6-F1
#
_entry.id   AF-A0A350SXN6-F1
#
_cell.length_a   1.000
_cell.length_b   1.000
_cell.length_c   1.000
_cell.angle_alpha   90.00
_cell.angle_beta   90.00
_cell.angle_gamma   90.00
#
_symmetry.space_group_name_H-M   'P 1'
#
loop_
_entity.id
_entity.type
_entity.pdbx_description
1 polymer ?
#
loop_
_entity_poly.entity_id
_entity_poly.type
_entity_poly.pdbx_seq_one_letter_code
_entity_poly.pdbx_strand_id
1 'polypeptide(L)'
;MNTAPGPLSLRRVNDGVFAVLDAAGQHVGNLKRIGAVWKFKAVGSTARGETVPGGGPLTERHNTVFDRPDAAEVSAGLLAG
;
A
#
# COMPACT_ATOMS: atom_id res chain seq x y z
N MET A 1 -12.14 -10.21 -9.95
CA MET A 1 -11.72 -10.12 -8.54
C MET A 1 -11.50 -8.64 -8.26
N ASN A 2 -12.35 -8.03 -7.43
CA ASN A 2 -12.35 -6.59 -7.18
C ASN A 2 -12.31 -6.38 -5.66
N THR A 3 -11.13 -6.37 -5.05
CA THR A 3 -10.93 -5.76 -3.72
C THR A 3 -10.39 -4.36 -3.99
N ALA A 4 -10.96 -3.25 -3.52
CA ALA A 4 -11.78 -3.01 -2.33
C ALA A 4 -12.80 -1.86 -2.54
N PRO A 5 -13.74 -1.65 -1.59
CA PRO A 5 -13.72 -0.35 -0.93
C PRO A 5 -13.90 -0.54 0.58
N GLY A 6 -12.79 -0.71 1.27
CA GLY A 6 -12.70 -0.58 2.73
C GLY A 6 -11.35 0.04 3.07
N PRO A 7 -11.21 0.65 4.26
CA PRO A 7 -10.00 1.34 4.65
C PRO A 7 -8.79 0.41 4.58
N LEU A 8 -7.66 0.96 4.14
CA LEU A 8 -6.38 0.27 4.18
C LEU A 8 -5.87 0.21 5.62
N SER A 9 -5.12 -0.84 5.94
CA SER A 9 -4.42 -0.96 7.22
C SER A 9 -2.91 -1.03 7.01
N LEU A 10 -2.16 -0.61 8.03
CA LEU A 10 -0.71 -0.63 8.03
C LEU A 10 -0.20 -1.65 9.04
N ARG A 11 0.65 -2.57 8.58
CA ARG A 11 1.38 -3.51 9.43
C ARG A 11 2.85 -3.18 9.42
N ARG A 12 3.41 -2.83 10.58
CA ARG A 12 4.84 -2.52 10.70
C ARG A 12 5.67 -3.73 10.31
N VAL A 13 6.62 -3.54 9.39
CA VAL A 13 7.64 -4.53 9.04
C VAL A 13 8.95 -4.17 9.75
N ASN A 14 9.34 -2.90 9.71
CA ASN A 14 10.45 -2.32 10.46
C ASN A 14 10.27 -0.80 10.57
N ASP A 15 11.26 -0.08 11.13
CA ASP A 15 11.19 1.38 11.35
C ASP A 15 10.98 2.21 10.08
N GLY A 16 11.38 1.70 8.91
CA GLY A 16 11.28 2.39 7.64
C GLY A 16 10.25 1.79 6.68
N VAL A 17 9.53 0.74 7.07
CA VAL A 17 8.65 -0.01 6.17
C VAL A 17 7.38 -0.48 6.88
N PHE A 18 6.23 -0.17 6.28
CA PHE A 18 4.94 -0.72 6.62
C PHE A 18 4.35 -1.46 5.42
N ALA A 19 3.83 -2.66 5.62
CA ALA A 19 2.98 -3.32 4.64
C ALA A 19 1.60 -2.65 4.65
N VAL A 20 1.07 -2.35 3.47
CA VAL A 20 -0.27 -1.80 3.25
C VAL A 20 -1.18 -2.95 2.85
N LEU A 21 -2.23 -3.17 3.64
CA LEU A 21 -3.19 -4.25 3.43
C LEU A 21 -4.56 -3.68 3.08
N ASP A 22 -5.28 -4.34 2.17
CA ASP A 22 -6.67 -4.02 1.91
C ASP A 22 -7.60 -4.52 3.03
N ALA A 23 -8.90 -4.25 2.88
CA ALA A 23 -9.91 -4.64 3.88
C ALA A 23 -10.06 -6.17 4.06
N ALA A 24 -9.60 -6.97 3.10
CA ALA A 24 -9.53 -8.44 3.20
C ALA A 24 -8.19 -8.91 3.81
N GLY A 25 -7.30 -8.00 4.17
CA GLY A 25 -5.96 -8.30 4.67
C GLY A 25 -4.95 -8.62 3.58
N GLN A 26 -5.28 -8.43 2.30
CA GLN A 26 -4.38 -8.72 1.18
C GLN A 26 -3.33 -7.62 1.06
N HIS A 27 -2.08 -8.01 0.79
CA HIS A 27 -0.97 -7.08 0.64
C HIS A 27 -1.01 -6.39 -0.73
N VAL A 28 -1.19 -5.07 -0.73
CA VAL A 28 -1.33 -4.24 -1.94
C VAL A 28 -0.17 -3.26 -2.17
N GLY A 29 0.71 -3.10 -1.19
CA GLY A 29 1.95 -2.36 -1.36
C GLY A 29 2.70 -2.15 -0.05
N ASN A 30 3.81 -1.43 -0.13
CA ASN A 30 4.58 -1.02 1.03
C ASN A 30 4.63 0.50 1.12
N LEU A 31 4.50 1.04 2.33
CA LEU A 31 4.93 2.38 2.62
C LEU A 31 6.41 2.31 3.02
N LYS A 32 7.29 2.97 2.27
CA LYS A 32 8.74 2.99 2.53
C LYS A 32 9.21 4.40 2.84
N ARG A 33 9.94 4.57 3.93
CA ARG A 33 10.61 5.83 4.26
C ARG A 33 11.81 6.03 3.33
N ILE A 34 11.84 7.17 2.64
CA ILE A 34 12.94 7.57 1.77
C ILE A 34 13.30 9.01 2.14
N GLY A 35 14.41 9.19 2.87
CA GLY A 35 14.75 10.47 3.48
C GLY A 35 13.70 10.87 4.53
N ALA A 36 13.16 12.08 4.40
CA ALA A 36 12.14 12.61 5.31
C ALA A 36 10.70 12.20 4.96
N VAL A 37 10.46 11.60 3.78
CA VAL A 37 9.11 11.30 3.29
C VAL A 37 8.81 9.81 3.27
N TRP A 38 7.52 9.47 3.26
CA TRP A 38 7.03 8.13 3.04
C TRP A 38 6.48 7.99 1.61
N LYS A 39 6.87 6.94 0.90
CA LYS A 39 6.37 6.65 -0.46
C LYS A 39 5.66 5.32 -0.52
N PHE A 40 4.49 5.31 -1.16
CA PHE A 40 3.80 4.08 -1.48
C PHE A 40 4.48 3.36 -2.65
N LYS A 41 4.70 2.06 -2.47
CA LYS A 41 5.30 1.14 -3.45
C LYS A 41 4.32 0.01 -3.67
N ALA A 42 3.49 0.15 -4.70
CA ALA A 42 2.48 -0.84 -5.07
C ALA A 42 3.10 -2.22 -5.30
N VAL A 43 2.39 -3.26 -4.85
CA VAL A 43 2.68 -4.65 -5.20
C VAL A 43 1.40 -5.30 -5.72
N GLY A 44 1.58 -6.27 -6.61
CA GLY A 44 0.53 -7.17 -7.06
C GLY A 44 0.76 -8.58 -6.54
N SER A 45 -0.16 -9.47 -6.88
CA SER A 45 -0.01 -10.90 -6.65
C SER A 45 -0.27 -11.66 -7.94
N THR A 46 0.55 -12.66 -8.24
CA THR A 46 0.28 -13.59 -9.35
C THR A 46 -0.89 -14.50 -8.99
N ALA A 47 -1.39 -15.27 -9.97
CA ALA A 47 -2.41 -16.30 -9.73
C ALA A 47 -1.97 -17.39 -8.71
N ARG A 48 -0.67 -17.50 -8.44
CA ARG A 48 -0.09 -18.41 -7.45
C ARG A 48 0.13 -17.76 -6.08
N GLY A 49 -0.25 -16.50 -5.92
CA GLY A 49 -0.08 -15.73 -4.67
C GLY A 49 1.32 -15.15 -4.47
N GLU A 50 2.19 -15.21 -5.48
CA GLU A 50 3.53 -14.63 -5.39
C GLU A 50 3.45 -13.10 -5.48
N THR A 51 4.16 -12.41 -4.60
CA THR A 51 4.21 -10.94 -4.63
C THR A 51 5.07 -10.46 -5.79
N VAL A 52 4.55 -9.56 -6.63
CA VAL A 52 5.29 -8.94 -7.74
C VAL A 52 5.33 -7.41 -7.58
N PRO A 53 6.41 -6.73 -8.01
CA PRO A 53 6.44 -5.27 -8.05
C PRO A 53 5.38 -4.72 -9.01
N GLY A 54 4.52 -3.80 -8.54
CA GLY A 54 3.41 -3.28 -9.35
C GLY A 54 2.42 -4.37 -9.78
N GLY A 55 1.56 -4.07 -10.76
CA GLY A 55 0.55 -5.00 -11.28
C GLY A 55 -0.62 -5.32 -10.34
N GLY A 56 -0.66 -4.71 -9.16
CA GLY A 56 -1.76 -4.83 -8.19
C GLY A 56 -2.82 -3.73 -8.31
N PRO A 57 -3.87 -3.78 -7.47
CA PRO A 57 -5.02 -2.87 -7.53
C PRO A 57 -4.66 -1.37 -7.38
N LEU A 58 -3.53 -1.07 -6.74
CA LEU A 58 -3.08 0.31 -6.48
C LEU A 58 -1.84 0.70 -7.31
N THR A 59 -1.59 0.04 -8.44
CA THR A 59 -0.41 0.31 -9.29
C THR A 59 -0.34 1.76 -9.76
N GLU A 60 -1.47 2.36 -10.13
CA GLU A 60 -1.52 3.75 -10.59
C GLU A 60 -1.24 4.77 -9.48
N ARG A 61 -1.25 4.35 -8.21
CA ARG A 61 -0.89 5.19 -7.06
C ARG A 61 0.57 5.03 -6.65
N HIS A 62 1.38 4.32 -7.45
CA HIS A 62 2.79 4.10 -7.12
C HIS A 62 3.52 5.45 -6.96
N ASN A 63 4.39 5.55 -5.95
CA ASN A 63 5.09 6.77 -5.53
C ASN A 63 4.23 7.86 -4.87
N THR A 64 2.93 7.66 -4.61
CA THR A 64 2.18 8.61 -3.76
C THR A 64 2.92 8.85 -2.45
N VAL A 65 3.07 10.12 -2.09
CA VAL A 65 3.86 10.59 -0.96
C VAL A 65 2.95 10.86 0.23
N PHE A 66 3.44 10.52 1.41
CA PHE A 66 2.80 10.78 2.70
C PHE A 66 3.82 11.36 3.68
N ASP A 67 3.34 12.18 4.62
CA ASP A 67 4.18 12.77 5.66
C ASP A 67 4.49 11.78 6.78
N ARG A 68 3.56 10.87 7.07
CA ARG A 68 3.70 9.85 8.12
C ARG A 68 3.00 8.53 7.73
N PRO A 69 3.36 7.41 8.39
CA PRO A 69 2.70 6.13 8.17
C PRO A 69 1.38 6.05 8.95
N ASP A 70 0.39 6.85 8.52
CA ASP A 70 -0.95 6.87 9.10
C ASP A 70 -1.96 6.15 8.20
N ALA A 71 -2.73 5.21 8.77
CA ALA A 71 -3.64 4.38 7.99
C ALA A 71 -4.80 5.17 7.38
N ALA A 72 -5.31 6.21 8.07
CA ALA A 72 -6.39 7.03 7.56
C ALA A 72 -5.91 7.94 6.41
N GLU A 73 -4.74 8.57 6.56
CA GLU A 73 -4.12 9.38 5.51
C GLU A 73 -3.77 8.55 4.28
N VAL A 74 -3.19 7.36 4.48
CA VAL A 74 -2.86 6.44 3.40
C VAL A 74 -4.12 5.95 2.70
N SER A 75 -5.18 5.61 3.44
CA SER A 75 -6.47 5.23 2.86
C SER A 75 -7.05 6.34 2.00
N ALA A 76 -7.10 7.56 2.55
CA ALA A 76 -7.61 8.73 1.83
C ALA A 76 -6.81 9.00 0.56
N GLY A 77 -5.48 8.99 0.62
CA GLY A 77 -4.62 9.30 -0.53
C GLY A 77 -4.56 8.22 -1.61
N LEU A 78 -4.79 6.94 -1.27
CA LEU A 78 -4.72 5.83 -2.24
C LEU A 78 -6.08 5.39 -2.78
N LEU A 79 -7.15 5.55 -1.99
CA LEU A 79 -8.50 5.14 -2.37
C LEU A 79 -9.37 6.28 -2.90
N ALA A 80 -8.96 7.55 -2.73
CA ALA A 80 -9.61 8.65 -3.43
C ALA A 80 -9.43 8.47 -4.95
N GLY A 81 -10.54 8.54 -5.69
CA GLY A 81 -10.59 8.42 -7.15
C GLY A 81 -9.87 9.55 -7.85
#